data_AF-A0A497Q5N3-F1
#
_entry.id   AF-A0A497Q5N3-F1
#
_cell.length_a   1.000
_cell.length_b   1.000
_cell.length_c   1.000
_cell.angle_alpha   90.00
_cell.angle_beta   90.00
_cell.angle_gamma   90.00
#
_symmetry.space_group_name_H-M   'P 1'
#
loop_
_entity.id
_entity.type
_entity.pdbx_description
1 polymer ?
#
loop_
_entity_poly.entity_id
_entity_poly.type
_entity_poly.pdbx_seq_one_letter_code
_entity_poly.pdbx_strand_id
1 'polypeptide(L)'
;MKSELGLPTCLAPHNAPSAWRLLKRSGFDSDSTHTAAIVASTVAAQLFASDAIFYGSMIRSREVFTAVSLIAHAMFSALGEANRALGVERPLFDPEKAYVEARDET
;
A
#
# COMPACT_ATOMS: atom_id res chain seq x y z
N MET A 1 5.90 14.34 8.50
CA MET A 1 7.09 13.50 8.20
C MET A 1 7.52 13.67 6.76
N LYS A 2 6.74 13.20 5.77
CA LYS A 2 7.09 13.40 4.35
C LYS A 2 7.18 14.86 3.92
N SER A 3 6.18 15.69 4.19
CA SER A 3 6.18 17.11 3.80
C SER A 3 7.27 17.92 4.50
N GLU A 4 7.45 17.70 5.81
CA GLU A 4 8.33 18.53 6.64
C GLU A 4 9.79 18.08 6.63
N LEU A 5 10.06 16.78 6.55
CA LEU A 5 11.40 16.22 6.77
C LEU A 5 11.91 15.38 5.58
N GLY A 6 11.06 15.09 4.59
CA GLY A 6 11.43 14.26 3.43
C GLY A 6 11.77 12.81 3.77
N LEU A 7 11.55 12.36 5.01
CA LEU A 7 11.94 11.03 5.47
C LEU A 7 10.90 9.97 5.06
N PRO A 8 11.36 8.75 4.71
CA PRO A 8 10.49 7.61 4.52
C PRO A 8 9.66 7.32 5.78
N THR A 9 8.42 6.89 5.56
CA THR A 9 7.46 6.55 6.62
C THR A 9 7.09 5.08 6.51
N CYS A 10 7.06 4.42 7.66
CA CYS A 10 6.65 3.03 7.76
C CYS A 10 5.46 2.93 8.71
N LEU A 11 4.40 2.24 8.27
CA LEU A 11 3.21 2.00 9.08
C LEU A 11 2.98 0.51 9.31
N ALA A 12 2.51 0.15 10.50
CA ALA A 12 2.21 -1.23 10.88
C ALA A 12 0.73 -1.39 11.28
N PRO A 13 -0.23 -1.25 10.34
CA PRO A 13 -1.64 -1.23 10.68
C PRO A 13 -2.19 -2.59 11.11
N HIS A 14 -1.51 -3.70 10.76
CA HIS A 14 -2.02 -5.08 10.90
C HIS A 14 -2.50 -5.49 12.30
N ASN A 15 -1.93 -4.93 13.37
CA ASN A 15 -2.34 -5.26 14.74
C ASN A 15 -3.66 -4.59 15.14
N ALA A 16 -4.02 -3.45 14.53
CA ALA A 16 -5.22 -2.72 14.89
C ALA A 16 -6.51 -3.50 14.53
N PRO A 17 -6.65 -4.08 13.32
CA PRO A 17 -7.75 -5.00 13.02
C PRO A 17 -7.83 -6.18 13.99
N SER A 18 -6.72 -6.88 14.26
CA SER A 18 -6.72 -8.04 15.15
C SER A 18 -7.09 -7.72 16.61
N ALA A 19 -6.80 -6.50 17.06
CA ALA A 19 -7.19 -6.01 18.38
C ALA A 19 -8.61 -5.42 18.41
N TRP A 20 -9.28 -5.25 17.27
CA TRP A 20 -10.55 -4.56 17.19
C TRP A 20 -11.69 -5.37 17.82
N ARG A 21 -12.21 -4.89 18.96
CA ARG A 21 -13.29 -5.55 19.71
C ARG A 21 -14.56 -5.79 18.88
N LEU A 22 -14.83 -4.97 17.87
CA LEU A 22 -15.99 -5.15 16.99
C LEU A 22 -15.89 -6.46 16.19
N LEU A 23 -14.70 -6.77 15.67
CA LEU A 23 -14.47 -8.00 14.91
C LEU A 23 -14.57 -9.25 15.76
N LYS A 24 -14.53 -9.13 17.09
CA LYS A 24 -14.68 -10.26 18.04
C LYS A 24 -16.13 -10.46 18.50
N ARG A 25 -17.08 -9.69 17.99
CA ARG A 25 -18.51 -9.84 18.31
C ARG A 25 -19.15 -10.90 17.42
N SER A 26 -20.14 -11.61 17.96
CA SER A 26 -20.95 -12.55 17.19
C SER A 26 -21.57 -11.86 15.97
N GLY A 27 -21.53 -12.54 14.82
CA GLY A 27 -21.93 -11.99 13.51
C GLY A 27 -20.84 -11.21 12.76
N PHE A 28 -19.76 -10.80 13.44
CA PHE A 28 -18.61 -10.12 12.81
C PHE A 28 -17.33 -10.96 12.83
N ASP A 29 -17.21 -11.91 13.77
CA ASP A 29 -16.02 -12.75 13.95
C ASP A 29 -15.95 -13.88 12.90
N SER A 30 -15.65 -13.48 11.67
CA SER A 30 -15.44 -14.39 10.54
C SER A 30 -14.12 -14.06 9.85
N ASP A 31 -13.50 -15.07 9.23
CA ASP A 31 -12.25 -14.88 8.51
C ASP A 31 -12.35 -13.80 7.41
N SER A 32 -13.50 -13.75 6.74
CA SER A 32 -13.78 -12.74 5.71
C SER A 32 -13.77 -11.31 6.26
N THR A 33 -14.37 -11.07 7.43
CA THR A 33 -14.39 -9.75 8.07
C THR A 33 -12.98 -9.34 8.52
N HIS A 34 -12.20 -10.28 9.06
CA HIS A 34 -10.81 -10.04 9.46
C HIS A 34 -9.92 -9.74 8.24
N THR A 35 -10.07 -10.49 7.13
CA THR A 35 -9.35 -10.22 5.88
C THR A 35 -9.71 -8.84 5.34
N ALA A 36 -11.00 -8.51 5.28
CA ALA A 36 -11.46 -7.21 4.80
C ALA A 36 -10.87 -6.05 5.62
N ALA A 37 -10.84 -6.18 6.95
CA ALA A 37 -10.28 -5.17 7.84
C ALA A 37 -8.76 -5.01 7.67
N ILE A 38 -8.01 -6.11 7.54
CA ILE A 38 -6.56 -6.08 7.27
C ILE A 38 -6.27 -5.41 5.93
N VAL A 39 -6.96 -5.83 4.87
CA VAL A 39 -6.82 -5.26 3.52
C VAL A 39 -7.15 -3.77 3.54
N ALA A 40 -8.29 -3.37 4.10
CA ALA A 40 -8.70 -1.97 4.18
C ALA A 40 -7.68 -1.11 4.94
N SER A 41 -7.17 -1.61 6.07
CA SER A 41 -6.17 -0.89 6.86
C SER A 41 -4.84 -0.72 6.12
N THR A 42 -4.42 -1.74 5.36
CA THR A 42 -3.19 -1.72 4.55
C THR A 42 -3.35 -0.75 3.36
N VAL A 43 -4.49 -0.78 2.67
CA VAL A 43 -4.82 0.16 1.59
C VAL A 43 -4.86 1.60 2.10
N ALA A 44 -5.48 1.85 3.26
CA ALA A 44 -5.48 3.17 3.87
C ALA A 44 -4.06 3.66 4.17
N ALA A 45 -3.20 2.78 4.72
CA ALA A 45 -1.79 3.10 4.97
C ALA A 45 -1.05 3.54 3.71
N GLN A 46 -1.32 2.87 2.58
CA GLN A 46 -0.74 3.21 1.28
C GLN A 46 -1.22 4.57 0.76
N LEU A 47 -2.52 4.86 0.89
CA LEU A 47 -3.11 6.14 0.49
C LEU A 47 -2.53 7.33 1.26
N PHE A 48 -2.17 7.14 2.53
CA PHE A 48 -1.47 8.15 3.34
C PHE A 48 0.03 8.24 3.05
N ALA A 49 0.46 7.74 1.89
CA ALA A 49 1.82 7.78 1.38
C ALA A 49 2.83 7.11 2.32
N SER A 50 2.51 5.96 2.91
CA SER A 50 3.53 5.14 3.59
C SER A 50 4.47 4.51 2.56
N ASP A 51 5.79 4.59 2.77
CA ASP A 51 6.80 3.99 1.89
C ASP A 51 6.98 2.49 2.15
N ALA A 52 6.75 2.09 3.39
CA ALA A 52 6.77 0.69 3.82
C ALA A 52 5.56 0.38 4.69
N ILE A 53 5.03 -0.83 4.55
CA ILE A 53 3.88 -1.28 5.33
C ILE A 53 4.16 -2.68 5.91
N PHE A 54 4.11 -2.79 7.23
CA PHE A 54 4.01 -4.09 7.87
C PHE A 54 2.55 -4.56 7.81
N TYR A 55 2.27 -5.51 6.93
CA TYR A 55 0.93 -6.06 6.73
C TYR A 55 0.60 -7.26 7.63
N GLY A 56 1.52 -7.66 8.49
CA GLY A 56 1.31 -8.68 9.52
C GLY A 56 1.60 -10.09 9.01
N SER A 57 0.67 -11.02 9.26
CA SER A 57 0.87 -12.44 8.99
C SER A 57 1.10 -12.72 7.50
N MET A 58 2.15 -13.50 7.22
CA MET A 58 2.49 -13.97 5.87
C MET A 58 1.40 -14.88 5.26
N ILE A 59 0.52 -15.45 6.08
CA ILE A 59 -0.56 -16.34 5.62
C ILE A 59 -1.52 -15.59 4.68
N ARG A 60 -1.75 -14.29 4.91
CA ARG A 60 -2.66 -13.45 4.11
C ARG A 60 -1.94 -12.62 3.03
N SER A 61 -0.69 -12.99 2.72
CA SER A 61 0.14 -12.23 1.79
C SER A 61 -0.52 -12.12 0.42
N ARG A 62 -1.10 -13.20 -0.11
CA ARG A 62 -1.74 -13.20 -1.42
C ARG A 62 -2.88 -12.18 -1.50
N GLU A 63 -3.79 -12.19 -0.53
CA GLU A 63 -4.95 -11.29 -0.47
C GLU A 63 -4.49 -9.84 -0.33
N VAL A 64 -3.55 -9.57 0.57
CA VAL A 64 -3.04 -8.22 0.83
C VAL A 64 -2.30 -7.67 -0.39
N PHE A 65 -1.33 -8.41 -0.95
CA PHE A 65 -0.55 -7.94 -2.09
C PHE A 65 -1.43 -7.72 -3.33
N THR A 66 -2.43 -8.57 -3.56
CA THR A 66 -3.36 -8.38 -4.68
C THR A 66 -4.12 -7.06 -4.55
N ALA A 67 -4.68 -6.78 -3.36
CA ALA A 67 -5.43 -5.54 -3.12
C ALA A 67 -4.53 -4.29 -3.16
N VAL A 68 -3.36 -4.34 -2.52
CA VAL A 68 -2.39 -3.24 -2.47
C VAL A 68 -1.85 -2.92 -3.87
N SER A 69 -1.61 -3.93 -4.71
CA SER A 69 -1.12 -3.73 -6.08
C SER A 69 -2.15 -3.00 -6.93
N LEU A 70 -3.43 -3.39 -6.83
CA LEU A 70 -4.51 -2.69 -7.55
C LEU A 70 -4.55 -1.20 -7.21
N ILE A 71 -4.47 -0.86 -5.92
CA ILE A 71 -4.49 0.53 -5.46
C ILE A 71 -3.21 1.26 -5.86
N ALA A 72 -2.05 0.61 -5.80
CA ALA A 72 -0.79 1.16 -6.30
C ALA A 72 -0.91 1.60 -7.77
N HIS A 73 -1.44 0.71 -8.62
CA HIS A 73 -1.65 0.99 -10.04
C HIS A 73 -2.64 2.13 -10.26
N ALA A 74 -3.70 2.22 -9.46
CA ALA A 74 -4.67 3.32 -9.54
C ALA A 74 -4.03 4.67 -9.17
N MET A 75 -3.30 4.73 -8.05
CA MET A 75 -2.58 5.93 -7.61
C MET A 75 -1.56 6.39 -8.66
N PHE A 76 -0.83 5.43 -9.22
CA PHE A 76 0.17 5.68 -10.26
C PHE A 76 -0.44 6.22 -11.55
N SER A 77 -1.54 5.61 -12.00
CA SER A 77 -2.26 6.05 -13.20
C SER A 77 -2.82 7.46 -13.02
N ALA A 78 -3.41 7.76 -11.86
CA ALA A 78 -3.92 9.09 -11.54
C ALA A 78 -2.82 10.15 -11.54
N LEU A 79 -1.63 9.84 -11.02
CA LEU A 79 -0.46 10.72 -11.09
C LEU A 79 -0.02 10.97 -12.54
N GLY A 80 -0.01 9.93 -13.37
CA GLY A 80 0.30 10.04 -14.80
C GLY A 80 -0.67 10.97 -15.54
N GLU A 81 -1.98 10.84 -15.30
CA GLU A 81 -2.98 11.74 -15.89
C GLU A 81 -2.84 13.17 -15.40
N ALA A 82 -2.62 13.38 -14.09
CA ALA A 82 -2.42 14.70 -13.52
C ALA A 82 -1.18 15.40 -14.11
N ASN A 83 -0.06 14.67 -14.27
CA ASN A 83 1.15 15.18 -14.90
C ASN A 83 0.91 15.59 -16.36
N ARG A 84 0.20 14.76 -17.14
CA ARG A 84 -0.19 15.10 -18.53
C ARG A 84 -1.03 16.37 -18.58
N ALA A 85 -2.04 16.49 -17.72
CA ALA A 85 -2.92 17.65 -17.67
C ALA A 85 -2.16 18.95 -17.31
N LEU A 86 -1.08 18.84 -16.53
CA LEU A 86 -0.22 19.97 -16.15
C LEU A 86 0.93 20.24 -17.15
N GLY A 87 1.04 19.46 -18.23
CA GLY A 87 2.17 19.56 -19.16
C GLY A 87 3.52 19.20 -18.52
N VAL A 88 3.51 18.46 -17.41
CA VAL A 88 4.70 18.01 -16.70
C VAL A 88 5.10 16.65 -17.24
N GLU A 89 6.18 16.59 -18.02
CA GLU A 89 6.80 15.32 -18.37
C GLU A 89 7.68 14.82 -17.22
N ARG A 90 7.15 13.84 -16.48
CA ARG A 90 7.95 13.00 -15.60
C ARG A 90 7.82 11.56 -16.07
N PRO A 91 8.92 10.84 -16.28
CA PRO A 91 8.84 9.43 -16.61
C PRO A 91 8.07 8.72 -15.50
N LEU A 92 7.08 7.95 -15.91
CA LEU A 92 6.39 7.02 -15.04
C LEU A 92 7.44 6.05 -14.48
N PHE A 93 7.43 5.82 -13.16
CA PHE A 93 8.29 4.82 -12.53
C PHE A 93 8.04 3.47 -13.18
N ASP A 94 9.04 2.97 -13.91
CA ASP A 94 9.03 1.68 -14.55
C ASP A 94 9.89 0.73 -13.70
N PRO A 95 9.26 -0.22 -12.97
CA PRO A 95 9.99 -1.12 -12.11
C PRO A 95 10.95 -2.03 -12.87
N GLU A 96 10.70 -2.36 -14.14
CA GLU A 96 11.60 -3.19 -14.94
C GLU A 96 12.85 -2.41 -15.35
N LYS A 97 12.66 -1.17 -15.83
CA LYS A 97 13.77 -0.25 -16.13
C LYS A 97 14.64 0.02 -14.90
N ALA A 98 14.03 0.31 -13.75
CA ALA A 98 14.75 0.54 -12.50
C ALA A 98 15.54 -0.70 -12.04
N TYR A 99 15.02 -1.91 -12.29
CA TYR A 99 15.71 -3.16 -11.94
C TYR A 99 16.91 -3.43 -12.85
N VAL A 100 16.81 -3.10 -14.13
CA VAL A 100 17.92 -3.24 -15.10
C VAL A 100 19.03 -2.23 -14.78
N GLU A 101 18.68 -0.97 -14.55
CA GLU A 101 19.64 0.09 -14.19
C GLU A 101 20.41 -0.24 -12.90
N ALA A 102 19.72 -0.74 -11.87
CA ALA A 102 20.36 -1.13 -10.61
C ALA A 102 21.27 -2.37 -10.74
N ARG A 103 21.10 -3.18 -11.80
CA ARG A 103 21.89 -4.39 -12.05
C ARG A 103 23.19 -4.10 -12.80
N ASP A 104 23.18 -3.07 -13.64
CA ASP A 104 24.34 -2.63 -14.42
C ASP A 104 25.32 -1.79 -13.57
N GLU A 105 24.90 -1.34 -12.38
CA GLU A 105 25.72 -0.62 -11.39
C GLU A 105 26.45 -1.54 -10.38
N THR A 106 26.26 -2.87 -10.46
CA THR A 106 26.90 -3.89 -9.59
C THR A 106 27.80 -4.84 -10.36
#